data_AF-A0A7V9JIY0-F1
#
_entry.id   AF-A0A7V9JIY0-F1
#
_cell.length_a   1.000
_cell.length_b   1.000
_cell.length_c   1.000
_cell.angle_alpha   90.00
_cell.angle_beta   90.00
_cell.angle_gamma   90.00
#
_symmetry.space_group_name_H-M   'P 1'
#
loop_
_entity.id
_entity.type
_entity.pdbx_description
1 polymer ?
#
loop_
_entity_poly.entity_id
_entity_poly.type
_entity_poly.pdbx_seq_one_letter_code
_entity_poly.pdbx_strand_id
1 'polypeptide(L)'
;MDFFNDHAVAFALICAGVAVGFGIYFTLWLLRQPAGSERMQEISRAVQEGAAAYLRRQYTTIAGVALVPFLVLGFYNELGWGTAIGFAVGAILSAAAGF
;
A
#
# COMPACT_ATOMS: atom_id res chain seq x y z
N MET A 1 21.66 22.41 -9.23
CA MET A 1 21.09 21.71 -8.05
C MET A 1 19.91 22.49 -7.49
N ASP A 2 19.85 23.80 -7.72
CA ASP A 2 18.82 24.71 -7.17
C ASP A 2 17.39 24.35 -7.61
N PHE A 3 17.15 23.99 -8.87
CA PHE A 3 15.82 23.58 -9.35
C PHE A 3 15.19 22.43 -8.53
N PHE A 4 15.96 21.39 -8.19
CA PHE A 4 15.47 20.25 -7.41
C PHE A 4 15.21 20.62 -5.95
N ASN A 5 15.98 21.55 -5.39
CA ASN A 5 15.75 22.04 -4.03
C ASN A 5 14.53 22.96 -3.98
N ASP A 6 14.36 23.84 -4.96
CA ASP A 6 13.26 24.81 -5.02
C ASP A 6 11.90 24.16 -5.35
N HIS A 7 11.91 23.04 -6.07
CA HIS A 7 10.70 22.32 -6.52
C HIS A 7 10.63 20.87 -6.01
N ALA A 8 11.31 20.56 -4.90
CA ALA A 8 11.46 19.20 -4.38
C ALA A 8 10.12 18.45 -4.24
N VAL A 9 9.11 19.10 -3.67
CA VAL A 9 7.79 18.50 -3.43
C VAL A 9 7.06 18.21 -4.74
N ALA A 10 7.05 19.16 -5.67
CA ALA A 10 6.39 18.99 -6.97
C ALA A 10 7.06 17.85 -7.76
N PHE A 11 8.39 17.80 -7.76
CA PHE A 11 9.14 16.72 -8.39
C PHE A 11 8.81 15.36 -7.78
N ALA A 12 8.79 15.25 -6.44
CA ALA A 12 8.43 14.01 -5.75
C ALA A 12 7.01 13.53 -6.08
N LEU A 13 6.03 14.43 -6.13
CA LEU A 13 4.64 14.11 -6.48
C LEU A 13 4.51 13.63 -7.93
N ILE A 14 5.24 14.23 -8.88
CA ILE A 14 5.26 13.78 -10.27
C ILE A 14 5.83 12.36 -10.36
N CYS A 15 6.96 12.09 -9.70
CA CYS A 15 7.55 10.75 -9.68
C CYS A 15 6.60 9.71 -9.06
N ALA A 16 5.93 10.05 -7.95
CA ALA A 16 4.94 9.18 -7.33
C ALA A 16 3.76 8.89 -8.27
N GLY A 17 3.24 9.91 -8.97
CA GLY A 17 2.18 9.75 -9.96
C GLY A 17 2.58 8.86 -11.13
N VAL A 18 3.80 9.01 -11.65
CA VAL A 18 4.34 8.14 -12.71
C VAL A 18 4.46 6.70 -12.22
N ALA A 19 4.95 6.48 -11.00
CA ALA A 19 5.07 5.13 -10.43
C ALA A 19 3.71 4.43 -10.30
N VAL A 20 2.70 5.13 -9.78
CA VAL A 20 1.33 4.61 -9.68
C VAL A 20 0.75 4.32 -11.07
N GLY A 21 0.91 5.24 -12.02
CA GLY A 21 0.44 5.07 -13.40
C GLY A 21 1.07 3.84 -14.07
N PHE A 22 2.35 3.60 -13.83
CA PHE A 22 3.06 2.43 -14.36
C PHE A 22 2.59 1.12 -13.70
N GLY A 23 2.33 1.13 -12.40
CA GLY A 23 1.71 0.01 -11.69
C GLY A 23 0.34 -0.36 -12.30
N ILE A 24 -0.53 0.64 -12.49
CA ILE A 24 -1.84 0.46 -13.12
C ILE A 24 -1.69 -0.11 -14.54
N TYR A 25 -0.79 0.46 -15.35
CA TYR A 25 -0.54 -0.02 -16.70
C TYR A 25 -0.15 -1.50 -16.72
N PHE A 26 0.79 -1.92 -15.87
CA PHE A 26 1.22 -3.31 -15.80
C PHE A 26 0.13 -4.24 -15.31
N THR A 27 -0.65 -3.85 -14.30
CA THR A 27 -1.80 -4.63 -13.84
C THR A 27 -2.79 -4.86 -14.99
N LEU A 28 -3.16 -3.81 -15.72
CA LEU A 28 -4.09 -3.92 -16.85
C LEU A 28 -3.51 -4.74 -18.00
N TRP A 29 -2.23 -4.58 -18.31
CA TRP A 29 -1.55 -5.37 -19.34
C TRP A 29 -1.47 -6.86 -18.97
N LEU A 30 -1.18 -7.17 -17.71
CA LEU A 30 -1.08 -8.54 -17.21
C LEU A 30 -2.45 -9.24 -17.22
N LEU A 31 -3.50 -8.56 -16.77
CA LEU A 31 -4.86 -9.12 -16.74
C LEU A 31 -5.43 -9.39 -18.16
N ARG A 32 -4.87 -8.76 -19.20
CA ARG A 32 -5.23 -9.02 -20.60
C ARG A 32 -4.53 -10.26 -21.18
N GLN A 33 -3.54 -10.82 -20.49
CA GLN A 33 -2.85 -12.01 -20.97
C GLN A 33 -3.76 -13.24 -20.81
N PRO A 34 -3.65 -14.25 -21.71
CA PRO A 34 -4.46 -15.46 -21.62
C PRO A 34 -4.19 -16.21 -20.31
N ALA A 35 -5.26 -16.57 -19.60
CA ALA A 35 -5.19 -17.19 -18.26
C ALA A 35 -4.67 -18.65 -18.24
N GLY A 36 -4.35 -19.23 -19.40
CA GLY A 36 -3.87 -20.60 -19.54
C GLY A 36 -5.01 -21.63 -19.59
N SER A 37 -4.66 -22.90 -19.34
CA SER A 37 -5.60 -24.02 -19.36
C SER A 37 -6.58 -24.00 -18.18
N GLU A 38 -7.66 -24.75 -18.28
CA GLU A 38 -8.64 -24.90 -17.19
C GLU A 38 -7.98 -25.33 -15.87
N ARG A 39 -7.06 -26.29 -15.94
CA ARG A 39 -6.30 -26.75 -14.76
C ARG A 39 -5.42 -25.65 -14.16
N MET A 40 -4.82 -24.77 -14.98
CA MET A 40 -4.05 -23.63 -14.48
C MET A 40 -4.95 -22.61 -13.78
N GLN A 41 -6.13 -22.35 -14.31
CA GLN A 41 -7.11 -21.43 -13.73
C GLN A 41 -7.68 -21.95 -12.40
N GLU A 42 -7.91 -23.25 -12.29
CA GLU A 42 -8.35 -23.89 -11.04
C GLU A 42 -7.30 -23.71 -9.92
N ILE A 43 -6.03 -24.02 -10.22
CA ILE A 43 -4.93 -23.86 -9.27
C ILE A 43 -4.75 -22.40 -8.87
N SER A 44 -4.77 -21.47 -9.84
CA SER A 44 -4.58 -20.06 -9.56
C SER A 44 -5.68 -19.49 -8.68
N ARG A 45 -6.94 -19.93 -8.84
CA ARG A 45 -8.05 -19.57 -7.94
C ARG A 45 -7.83 -20.07 -6.52
N ALA A 46 -7.41 -21.32 -6.33
CA ALA A 46 -7.11 -21.85 -5.00
C ALA A 46 -5.96 -21.09 -4.32
N VAL A 47 -4.93 -20.70 -5.08
CA VAL A 47 -3.84 -19.85 -4.59
C VAL A 47 -4.33 -18.45 -4.21
N GLN A 48 -5.16 -17.83 -5.05
CA GLN A 48 -5.75 -16.51 -4.77
C GLN A 48 -6.62 -16.53 -3.51
N GLU A 49 -7.43 -17.57 -3.32
CA GLU A 49 -8.25 -17.73 -2.12
C GLU A 49 -7.39 -17.86 -0.85
N GLY A 50 -6.36 -18.71 -0.89
CA GLY A 50 -5.42 -18.87 0.22
C GLY A 50 -4.65 -17.59 0.54
N ALA A 51 -4.17 -16.88 -0.48
CA ALA A 51 -3.47 -15.60 -0.33
C ALA A 51 -4.39 -14.54 0.28
N ALA A 52 -5.63 -14.41 -0.21
CA ALA A 52 -6.61 -13.47 0.33
C ALA A 52 -6.97 -13.78 1.78
N ALA A 53 -7.14 -15.06 2.14
CA ALA A 53 -7.40 -15.46 3.53
C ALA A 53 -6.22 -15.12 4.46
N TYR A 54 -4.99 -15.41 4.01
CA TYR A 54 -3.77 -15.07 4.75
C TYR A 54 -3.62 -13.56 4.96
N LEU A 55 -3.72 -12.77 3.89
CA LEU A 55 -3.59 -11.31 3.96
C LEU A 55 -4.66 -10.69 4.86
N ARG A 56 -5.93 -11.11 4.74
CA ARG A 56 -7.00 -10.64 5.64
C ARG A 56 -6.66 -10.91 7.10
N ARG A 57 -6.20 -12.12 7.44
CA ARG A 57 -5.85 -12.48 8.82
C ARG A 57 -4.65 -11.68 9.33
N GLN A 58 -3.63 -11.53 8.51
CA GLN A 58 -2.42 -10.76 8.84
C GLN A 58 -2.76 -9.29 9.05
N TYR A 59 -3.49 -8.68 8.12
CA TYR A 59 -3.79 -7.25 8.15
C TYR A 59 -4.75 -6.89 9.27
N THR A 60 -5.71 -7.75 9.59
CA THR A 60 -6.56 -7.56 10.78
C THR A 60 -5.72 -7.51 12.05
N THR A 61 -4.71 -8.39 12.15
CA THR A 61 -3.81 -8.43 13.30
C THR A 61 -2.92 -7.17 13.35
N ILE A 62 -2.33 -6.80 12.21
CA ILE A 62 -1.51 -5.59 12.10
C ILE A 62 -2.32 -4.34 12.43
N ALA A 63 -3.57 -4.22 11.98
CA ALA A 63 -4.45 -3.10 12.29
C ALA A 63 -4.69 -2.95 13.80
N GLY A 64 -4.88 -4.07 14.50
CA GLY A 64 -4.97 -4.07 15.96
C GLY A 64 -3.67 -3.61 16.63
N VAL A 65 -2.52 -4.09 16.15
CA VAL A 65 -1.20 -3.69 16.68
C VAL A 65 -0.89 -2.22 16.39
N ALA A 66 -1.29 -1.71 15.21
CA ALA A 66 -1.04 -0.33 14.78
C ALA A 66 -1.76 0.73 15.64
N LEU A 67 -2.79 0.34 16.39
CA LEU A 67 -3.45 1.23 17.34
C LEU A 67 -2.51 1.67 18.47
N VAL A 68 -1.60 0.79 18.90
CA VAL A 68 -0.65 1.09 19.98
C VAL A 68 0.28 2.26 19.61
N PRO A 69 1.08 2.20 18.51
CA PRO A 69 1.89 3.33 18.11
C PRO A 69 1.04 4.56 17.77
N PHE A 70 -0.15 4.41 17.18
CA PHE A 70 -1.03 5.56 16.90
C PHE A 70 -1.37 6.36 18.17
N LEU A 71 -1.80 5.67 19.24
CA LEU A 71 -2.13 6.31 20.51
C LEU A 71 -0.87 6.86 21.21
N VAL A 72 0.24 6.11 21.19
CA VAL A 72 1.52 6.56 21.76
C VAL A 72 1.98 7.85 21.09
N LEU A 73 1.96 7.93 19.76
CA LEU A 73 2.33 9.14 19.03
C LEU A 73 1.38 10.30 19.34
N GLY A 74 0.07 10.03 19.48
CA GLY A 74 -0.94 11.05 19.74
C GLY A 74 -0.86 11.67 21.14
N PHE A 75 -0.60 10.86 22.17
CA PHE A 75 -0.45 11.30 23.56
C PHE A 75 0.97 11.73 23.92
N TYR A 76 1.96 11.51 23.05
CA TYR A 76 3.32 11.97 23.29
C TYR A 76 3.44 13.46 23.00
N ASN A 77 3.79 14.23 24.04
CA ASN A 77 3.73 15.70 24.03
C ASN A 77 4.63 16.38 22.99
N GLU A 78 5.73 15.75 22.55
CA GLU A 78 6.63 16.36 21.56
C GLU A 78 6.20 16.10 20.10
N LEU A 79 5.34 15.10 19.85
CA LEU A 79 4.86 14.74 18.50
C LEU A 79 3.39 15.13 18.30
N GLY A 80 2.53 14.68 19.21
CA GLY A 80 1.09 14.94 19.20
C GLY A 80 0.31 14.30 18.04
N TRP A 81 -0.95 14.71 17.94
CA TRP A 81 -1.93 14.12 17.02
C TRP A 81 -1.61 14.31 15.53
N GLY A 82 -0.85 15.33 15.15
CA GLY A 82 -0.42 15.54 13.76
C GLY A 82 0.40 14.37 13.24
N THR A 83 1.40 13.94 14.01
CA THR A 83 2.24 12.79 13.64
C THR A 83 1.45 11.48 13.70
N ALA A 84 0.54 11.32 14.66
CA ALA A 84 -0.33 10.14 14.73
C ALA A 84 -1.21 9.99 13.49
N ILE A 85 -1.82 11.07 13.00
CA ILE A 85 -2.63 11.06 11.77
C ILE A 85 -1.74 10.78 10.56
N GLY A 86 -0.56 11.39 10.47
CA GLY A 86 0.41 11.10 9.41
C GLY A 86 0.81 9.60 9.37
N PHE A 87 1.05 9.01 10.54
CA PHE A 87 1.28 7.57 10.68
C PHE A 87 0.08 6.75 10.19
N ALA A 88 -1.14 7.10 10.59
CA ALA A 88 -2.35 6.38 10.17
C ALA A 88 -2.55 6.42 8.66
N VAL A 89 -2.36 7.58 8.03
CA VAL A 89 -2.43 7.72 6.56
C VAL A 89 -1.39 6.83 5.88
N GLY A 90 -0.14 6.86 6.35
CA GLY A 90 0.93 6.01 5.82
C GLY A 90 0.65 4.52 6.00
N ALA A 91 0.19 4.11 7.18
CA ALA A 91 -0.16 2.72 7.48
C ALA A 91 -1.31 2.21 6.60
N ILE A 92 -2.35 3.01 6.40
CA ILE A 92 -3.50 2.66 5.54
C ILE A 92 -3.07 2.56 4.08
N LEU A 93 -2.29 3.53 3.57
CA LEU A 93 -1.79 3.48 2.20
C LEU A 93 -0.85 2.29 1.96
N SER A 94 0.00 1.96 2.94
CA SER A 94 0.87 0.79 2.88
C SER A 94 0.07 -0.52 2.87
N ALA A 95 -0.99 -0.63 3.68
CA ALA A 95 -1.89 -1.77 3.65
C ALA A 95 -2.61 -1.84 2.29
N ALA A 96 -3.17 -0.73 1.80
CA ALA A 96 -3.84 -0.71 0.50
C ALA A 96 -2.92 -1.13 -0.66
N ALA A 97 -1.62 -0.85 -0.58
CA ALA A 97 -0.66 -1.26 -1.60
C ALA A 97 -0.28 -2.75 -1.56
N GLY A 98 -0.39 -3.39 -0.39
CA GLY A 98 0.00 -4.79 -0.21
C GLY A 98 -1.16 -5.80 -0.23
N PHE A 99 -2.41 -5.32 -0.31
CA PHE A 99 -3.61 -6.16 -0.45
C PHE A 99 -4.06 -6.25 -1.91
#